data_AF-A0A949MMP5-F1
#
_entry.id   AF-A0A949MMP5-F1
#
_cell.length_a   1.000
_cell.length_b   1.000
_cell.length_c   1.000
_cell.angle_alpha   90.00
_cell.angle_beta   90.00
_cell.angle_gamma   90.00
#
_symmetry.space_group_name_H-M   'P 1'
#
loop_
_entity.id
_entity.type
_entity.pdbx_description
1 polymer ?
#
loop_
_entity_poly.entity_id
_entity_poly.type
_entity_poly.pdbx_seq_one_letter_code
_entity_poly.pdbx_strand_id
1 'polypeptide(L)'
;MENMDHMNHTDHMNHMAPMDHMMHHSTATAGGIDYLFCLGLFFFAGALFYLFRLAAPRYLRQVNGYWDPENEFWHGACLLGMTTMLAPSVVSLFTATLWIYVLPVGVAWYLLRAFTYGKKLPFNKQWYDLAHAAMLFGMWWMFAAPVSHPAITAMFAAYWTWFGSYYGVRLWGDFKKPHWLTFGQDIAHFTMAVVMVLMTLWPATFMPGMQGMDGSGDMSGMNGMTGVICSPTNGN
;
A
#
# COMPACT_ATOMS: atom_id res chain seq x y z
N MET A 1 -15.88 57.87 -59.56
CA MET A 1 -15.32 56.55 -59.19
C MET A 1 -15.23 56.54 -57.68
N GLU A 2 -16.32 56.07 -57.10
CA GLU A 2 -16.58 56.02 -55.67
C GLU A 2 -16.20 54.63 -55.14
N ASN A 3 -15.48 54.63 -54.02
CA ASN A 3 -15.78 53.84 -52.82
C ASN A 3 -15.63 52.30 -52.89
N MET A 4 -14.69 51.75 -52.13
CA MET A 4 -14.99 51.18 -50.81
C MET A 4 -13.80 50.37 -50.26
N ASP A 5 -13.21 50.91 -49.20
CA ASP A 5 -12.43 50.18 -48.21
C ASP A 5 -13.33 49.13 -47.53
N HIS A 6 -12.98 47.85 -47.67
CA HIS A 6 -13.66 46.78 -46.94
C HIS A 6 -12.78 46.24 -45.81
N MET A 7 -12.99 46.85 -44.66
CA MET A 7 -13.07 46.32 -43.29
C MET A 7 -12.60 44.86 -43.07
N ASN A 8 -11.39 44.76 -42.51
CA ASN A 8 -11.09 44.18 -41.19
C ASN A 8 -12.15 43.21 -40.62
N HIS A 9 -12.00 41.92 -40.90
CA HIS A 9 -12.79 40.89 -40.22
C HIS A 9 -12.08 40.48 -38.93
N THR A 10 -12.52 41.14 -37.86
CA THR A 10 -12.54 40.74 -36.46
C THR A 10 -12.14 39.28 -36.16
N ASP A 11 -10.98 39.16 -35.50
CA ASP A 11 -10.64 38.12 -34.54
C ASP A 11 -11.81 37.92 -33.54
N HIS A 12 -12.67 36.94 -33.82
CA HIS A 12 -13.54 36.39 -32.80
C HIS A 12 -12.72 35.42 -31.96
N MET A 13 -11.97 35.99 -31.01
CA MET A 13 -11.44 35.28 -29.86
C MET A 13 -12.62 34.64 -29.13
N ASN A 14 -12.84 33.34 -29.38
CA ASN A 14 -13.57 32.48 -28.46
C ASN A 14 -12.73 32.37 -27.19
N HIS A 15 -12.83 33.39 -26.34
CA HIS A 15 -12.60 33.29 -24.91
C HIS A 15 -13.65 32.34 -24.32
N MET A 16 -13.47 31.04 -24.58
CA MET A 16 -13.95 30.06 -23.63
C MET A 16 -13.09 30.28 -22.40
N ALA A 17 -13.68 30.95 -21.41
CA ALA A 17 -13.15 30.95 -20.05
C ALA A 17 -12.74 29.50 -19.73
N PRO A 18 -11.52 29.26 -19.23
CA PRO A 18 -11.21 27.95 -18.70
C PRO A 18 -12.31 27.68 -17.68
N MET A 19 -13.17 26.71 -17.97
CA MET A 19 -13.99 26.14 -16.92
C MET A 19 -12.96 25.59 -15.96
N ASP A 20 -12.75 26.34 -14.88
CA ASP A 20 -12.18 25.86 -13.65
C ASP A 20 -13.02 24.65 -13.30
N HIS A 21 -12.62 23.50 -13.84
CA HIS A 21 -12.92 22.21 -13.31
C HIS A 21 -12.32 22.28 -11.92
N MET A 22 -13.10 22.84 -11.00
CA MET A 22 -12.99 22.63 -9.58
C MET A 22 -12.88 21.13 -9.49
N MET A 23 -11.64 20.67 -9.38
CA MET A 23 -11.38 19.34 -8.91
C MET A 23 -12.20 19.28 -7.64
N HIS A 24 -13.24 18.45 -7.66
CA HIS A 24 -13.81 17.93 -6.45
C HIS A 24 -12.69 17.13 -5.78
N HIS A 25 -11.71 17.85 -5.21
CA HIS A 25 -11.06 17.46 -4.00
C HIS A 25 -12.24 17.07 -3.13
N SER A 26 -12.39 15.77 -2.93
CA SER A 26 -13.25 15.24 -1.89
C SER A 26 -12.61 15.69 -0.58
N THR A 27 -12.77 16.98 -0.27
CA THR A 27 -12.33 17.60 0.95
C THR A 27 -13.31 17.18 2.01
N ALA A 28 -12.75 16.42 2.95
CA ALA A 28 -13.19 16.36 4.33
C ALA A 28 -14.54 15.68 4.58
N THR A 29 -14.44 14.48 5.17
CA THR A 29 -15.20 14.21 6.39
C THR A 29 -14.92 15.33 7.41
N ALA A 30 -15.63 16.45 7.30
CA ALA A 30 -15.60 17.53 8.26
C ALA A 30 -16.01 16.98 9.64
N GLY A 31 -15.02 16.69 10.47
CA GLY A 31 -15.17 16.12 11.82
C GLY A 31 -15.08 14.60 11.94
N GLY A 32 -14.86 13.86 10.85
CA GLY A 32 -14.68 12.40 10.88
C GLY A 32 -13.21 12.00 10.86
N ILE A 33 -12.85 11.01 11.68
CA ILE A 33 -11.53 10.37 11.66
C ILE A 33 -11.28 9.83 10.24
N ASP A 34 -10.18 10.24 9.60
CA ASP A 34 -9.73 9.66 8.34
C ASP A 34 -9.41 8.18 8.55
N TYR A 35 -10.29 7.31 8.04
CA TYR A 35 -10.18 5.87 8.22
C TYR A 35 -8.89 5.30 7.62
N LEU A 36 -8.43 5.83 6.48
CA LEU A 36 -7.18 5.39 5.85
C LEU A 36 -5.99 5.78 6.71
N PHE A 37 -6.01 6.98 7.29
CA PHE A 37 -4.99 7.41 8.25
C PHE A 37 -4.93 6.50 9.48
N CYS A 38 -6.08 6.15 10.07
CA CYS A 38 -6.13 5.22 11.19
C CYS A 38 -5.63 3.81 10.84
N LEU A 39 -6.00 3.29 9.68
CA LEU A 39 -5.45 2.02 9.19
C LEU A 39 -3.93 2.11 8.98
N GLY A 40 -3.43 3.22 8.42
CA GLY A 40 -2.01 3.46 8.27
C GLY A 40 -1.28 3.47 9.61
N LEU A 41 -1.82 4.15 10.63
CA LEU A 41 -1.27 4.12 11.99
C LEU A 41 -1.30 2.72 12.60
N PHE A 42 -2.35 1.93 12.34
CA PHE A 42 -2.42 0.53 12.78
C PHE A 42 -1.31 -0.31 12.15
N PHE A 43 -1.08 -0.20 10.83
CA PHE A 43 0.01 -0.92 10.18
C PHE A 43 1.39 -0.41 10.62
N PHE A 44 1.54 0.89 10.90
CA PHE A 44 2.77 1.44 11.46
C PHE A 44 3.06 0.86 12.85
N ALA A 45 2.07 0.79 13.72
CA ALA A 45 2.19 0.12 15.01
C ALA A 45 2.55 -1.36 14.85
N GLY A 46 1.97 -2.03 13.84
CA GLY A 46 2.37 -3.39 13.44
C GLY A 46 3.84 -3.48 13.03
N ALA A 47 4.35 -2.54 12.24
CA ALA A 47 5.75 -2.49 11.85
C ALA A 47 6.68 -2.33 13.07
N LEU A 48 6.32 -1.44 14.01
CA LEU A 48 7.04 -1.29 15.28
C LEU A 48 6.99 -2.57 16.12
N PHE A 49 5.87 -3.29 16.13
CA PHE A 49 5.74 -4.59 16.76
C PHE A 49 6.71 -5.63 16.16
N TYR A 50 6.88 -5.65 14.83
CA TYR A 50 7.85 -6.53 14.17
C TYR A 50 9.31 -6.10 14.41
N LEU A 51 9.59 -4.80 14.52
CA LEU A 51 10.91 -4.32 14.94
C LEU A 51 11.23 -4.74 16.38
N PHE A 52 10.27 -4.64 17.30
CA PHE A 52 10.41 -5.17 18.65
C PHE A 52 10.71 -6.68 18.63
N ARG A 53 9.95 -7.45 17.84
CA ARG A 53 10.15 -8.90 17.67
C ARG A 53 11.54 -9.24 17.13
N LEU A 54 12.06 -8.42 16.21
CA LEU A 54 13.41 -8.56 15.68
C LEU A 54 14.48 -8.24 16.74
N ALA A 55 14.28 -7.20 17.55
CA ALA A 55 15.20 -6.77 18.61
C ALA A 55 15.17 -7.68 19.86
N ALA A 56 14.08 -8.42 20.07
CA ALA A 56 13.85 -9.20 21.28
C ALA A 56 13.65 -10.72 21.00
N PRO A 57 14.67 -11.40 20.42
CA PRO A 57 14.55 -12.78 19.94
C PRO A 57 14.23 -13.80 21.04
N ARG A 58 14.55 -13.48 22.30
CA ARG A 58 14.30 -14.36 23.46
C ARG A 58 12.80 -14.65 23.63
N TYR A 59 11.94 -13.63 23.47
CA TYR A 59 10.49 -13.81 23.59
C TYR A 59 9.93 -14.66 22.46
N LEU A 60 10.40 -14.45 21.23
CA LEU A 60 9.96 -15.26 20.08
C LEU A 60 10.32 -16.72 20.22
N ARG A 61 11.53 -17.04 20.69
CA ARG A 61 11.92 -18.44 20.89
C ARG A 61 11.08 -19.13 21.96
N GLN A 62 10.63 -18.41 22.98
CA GLN A 62 9.76 -18.97 24.02
C GLN A 62 8.37 -19.31 23.49
N VAL A 63 7.85 -18.52 22.54
CA VAL A 63 6.50 -18.70 21.98
C VAL A 63 6.50 -19.66 20.79
N ASN A 64 7.39 -19.44 19.84
CA ASN A 64 7.41 -20.15 18.56
C ASN A 64 8.37 -21.36 18.57
N GLY A 65 9.24 -21.48 19.57
CA GLY A 65 10.29 -22.51 19.61
C GLY A 65 11.49 -22.24 18.69
N TYR A 66 11.42 -21.22 17.82
CA TYR A 66 12.48 -20.82 16.92
C TYR A 66 12.48 -19.29 16.70
N TRP A 67 13.55 -18.79 16.07
CA TRP A 67 13.66 -17.39 15.67
C TRP A 67 14.08 -17.31 14.21
N ASP A 68 13.30 -16.57 13.41
CA ASP A 68 13.53 -16.36 11.98
C ASP A 68 13.61 -14.85 11.70
N PRO A 69 14.80 -14.24 11.81
CA PRO A 69 14.95 -12.78 11.72
C PRO A 69 14.53 -12.23 10.35
N GLU A 70 14.75 -13.00 9.28
CA GLU A 70 14.35 -12.61 7.93
C GLU A 70 12.83 -12.56 7.81
N ASN A 71 12.12 -13.52 8.43
CA ASN A 71 10.66 -13.49 8.50
C ASN A 71 10.18 -12.23 9.21
N GLU A 72 10.74 -11.93 10.38
CA GLU A 72 10.38 -10.71 11.13
C GLU A 72 10.65 -9.43 10.33
N PHE A 73 11.80 -9.36 9.64
CA PHE A 73 12.18 -8.22 8.81
C PHE A 73 11.17 -7.99 7.67
N TRP A 74 10.86 -9.02 6.89
CA TRP A 74 9.97 -8.86 5.74
C TRP A 74 8.52 -8.56 6.13
N HIS A 75 8.06 -9.03 7.29
CA HIS A 75 6.77 -8.61 7.83
C HIS A 75 6.78 -7.13 8.22
N GLY A 76 7.84 -6.66 8.88
CA GLY A 76 8.02 -5.24 9.17
C GLY A 76 8.02 -4.39 7.90
N ALA A 77 8.76 -4.81 6.86
CA ALA A 77 8.80 -4.14 5.57
C ALA A 77 7.43 -4.10 4.88
N CYS A 78 6.70 -5.22 4.91
CA CYS A 78 5.33 -5.33 4.40
C CYS A 78 4.38 -4.33 5.09
N LEU A 79 4.41 -4.26 6.42
CA LEU A 79 3.56 -3.34 7.19
C LEU A 79 3.93 -1.87 6.97
N LEU A 80 5.22 -1.57 6.80
CA LEU A 80 5.67 -0.23 6.40
C LEU A 80 5.21 0.13 4.98
N GLY A 81 5.26 -0.81 4.03
CA GLY A 81 4.68 -0.63 2.70
C GLY A 81 3.20 -0.28 2.77
N MET A 82 2.40 -1.03 3.54
CA MET A 82 0.98 -0.71 3.78
C MET A 82 0.80 0.69 4.38
N THR A 83 1.65 1.07 5.33
CA THR A 83 1.62 2.40 5.96
C THR A 83 1.87 3.50 4.92
N THR A 84 2.86 3.34 4.04
CA THR A 84 3.16 4.32 2.98
C THR A 84 1.99 4.49 2.00
N MET A 85 1.25 3.41 1.68
CA MET A 85 0.08 3.51 0.79
C MET A 85 -1.11 4.21 1.45
N LEU A 86 -1.37 3.91 2.73
CA LEU A 86 -2.57 4.36 3.45
C LEU A 86 -2.41 5.72 4.12
N ALA A 87 -1.22 6.01 4.64
CA ALA A 87 -0.91 7.23 5.37
C ALA A 87 0.51 7.74 4.99
N PRO A 88 0.70 8.23 3.76
CA PRO A 88 2.01 8.71 3.30
C PRO A 88 2.63 9.79 4.20
N SER A 89 1.79 10.57 4.89
CA SER A 89 2.21 11.60 5.85
C SER A 89 2.93 11.06 7.08
N VAL A 90 2.71 9.79 7.47
CA VAL A 90 3.33 9.17 8.64
C VAL A 90 4.79 8.78 8.35
N VAL A 91 5.10 8.42 7.10
CA VAL A 91 6.42 7.93 6.70
C VAL A 91 6.89 8.66 5.44
N SER A 92 7.01 9.98 5.55
CA SER A 92 7.44 10.87 4.46
C SER A 92 8.84 10.54 3.90
N LEU A 93 9.66 9.82 4.65
CA LEU A 93 10.98 9.35 4.21
C LEU A 93 10.92 8.20 3.19
N PHE A 94 9.82 7.44 3.15
CA PHE A 94 9.67 6.29 2.26
C PHE A 94 8.71 6.62 1.13
N THR A 95 9.24 6.82 -0.07
CA THR A 95 8.43 7.05 -1.26
C THR A 95 7.88 5.74 -1.80
N ALA A 96 6.76 5.80 -2.54
CA ALA A 96 6.23 4.65 -3.28
C ALA A 96 7.30 3.96 -4.15
N THR A 97 8.24 4.75 -4.69
CA THR A 97 9.39 4.27 -5.48
C THR A 97 10.26 3.27 -4.72
N LEU A 98 10.47 3.45 -3.41
CA LEU A 98 11.27 2.50 -2.64
C LEU A 98 10.65 1.11 -2.64
N TRP A 99 9.33 1.03 -2.44
CA TRP A 99 8.61 -0.23 -2.33
C TRP A 99 8.52 -1.00 -3.66
N ILE A 100 8.57 -0.29 -4.79
CA ILE A 100 8.69 -0.89 -6.13
C ILE A 100 9.97 -1.75 -6.24
N TYR A 101 11.05 -1.39 -5.54
CA TYR A 101 12.29 -2.16 -5.53
C TYR A 101 12.40 -3.15 -4.36
N VAL A 102 11.96 -2.75 -3.17
CA VAL A 102 12.12 -3.57 -1.96
C VAL A 102 11.21 -4.80 -1.97
N LEU A 103 9.95 -4.65 -2.39
CA LEU A 103 8.99 -5.76 -2.34
C LEU A 103 9.37 -6.92 -3.29
N PRO A 104 9.79 -6.70 -4.56
CA PRO A 104 10.28 -7.78 -5.42
C PRO A 104 11.50 -8.50 -4.89
N VAL A 105 12.41 -7.80 -4.19
CA VAL A 105 13.54 -8.44 -3.51
C VAL A 105 13.02 -9.42 -2.46
N GLY A 106 11.99 -9.03 -1.70
CA GLY A 106 11.33 -9.92 -0.75
C GLY A 106 10.62 -11.11 -1.40
N VAL A 107 9.94 -10.90 -2.54
CA VAL A 107 9.35 -11.99 -3.33
C VAL A 107 10.43 -12.99 -3.73
N ALA A 108 11.52 -12.51 -4.34
CA ALA A 108 12.63 -13.36 -4.77
C ALA A 108 13.27 -14.10 -3.58
N TRP A 109 13.42 -13.42 -2.44
CA TRP A 109 13.95 -14.01 -1.21
C TRP A 109 13.09 -15.18 -0.72
N TYR A 110 11.77 -14.99 -0.62
CA TYR A 110 10.87 -16.04 -0.16
C TYR A 110 10.70 -17.18 -1.17
N LEU A 111 10.74 -16.89 -2.47
CA LEU A 111 10.78 -17.95 -3.49
C LEU A 111 12.06 -18.78 -3.35
N LEU A 112 13.22 -18.14 -3.25
CA LEU A 112 14.49 -18.83 -3.04
C LEU A 112 14.43 -19.71 -1.79
N ARG A 113 13.95 -19.16 -0.66
CA ARG A 113 13.77 -19.90 0.59
C ARG A 113 12.84 -21.10 0.42
N ALA A 114 11.69 -20.92 -0.21
CA ALA A 114 10.72 -22.00 -0.44
C ALA A 114 11.34 -23.17 -1.22
N PHE A 115 12.20 -22.88 -2.21
CA PHE A 115 12.80 -23.91 -3.08
C PHE A 115 14.15 -24.46 -2.58
N THR A 116 14.84 -23.82 -1.63
CA THR A 116 16.17 -24.24 -1.15
C THR A 116 16.21 -24.70 0.31
N TYR A 117 15.63 -23.92 1.23
CA TYR A 117 15.77 -24.14 2.69
C TYR A 117 14.45 -24.52 3.39
N GLY A 118 13.30 -24.18 2.81
CA GLY A 118 11.98 -24.39 3.42
C GLY A 118 11.64 -25.85 3.72
N LYS A 119 12.29 -26.80 3.02
CA LYS A 119 12.15 -28.25 3.26
C LYS A 119 12.95 -28.79 4.45
N LYS A 120 13.88 -28.00 5.01
CA LYS A 120 14.80 -28.44 6.08
C LYS A 120 14.34 -28.04 7.49
N LEU A 121 13.22 -27.33 7.61
CA LEU A 121 12.72 -26.85 8.89
C LEU A 121 11.53 -27.70 9.37
N PRO A 122 11.36 -27.88 10.70
CA PRO A 122 10.47 -28.89 11.30
C PRO A 122 8.96 -28.66 11.11
N PHE A 123 8.58 -27.60 10.39
CA PHE A 123 7.20 -27.27 10.02
C PHE A 123 7.25 -26.93 8.55
N ASN A 124 6.26 -27.36 7.75
CA ASN A 124 6.21 -27.20 6.29
C ASN A 124 6.32 -25.73 5.84
N LYS A 125 7.55 -25.19 5.90
CA LYS A 125 7.85 -23.78 5.76
C LYS A 125 7.80 -23.37 4.30
N GLN A 126 7.93 -24.33 3.40
CA GLN A 126 7.76 -24.10 1.97
C GLN A 126 6.42 -23.44 1.65
N TRP A 127 5.31 -23.95 2.20
CA TRP A 127 4.00 -23.35 1.95
C TRP A 127 3.89 -21.93 2.53
N TYR A 128 4.44 -21.71 3.73
CA TYR A 128 4.46 -20.38 4.33
C TYR A 128 5.31 -19.41 3.50
N ASP A 129 6.52 -19.80 3.09
CA ASP A 129 7.40 -18.97 2.27
C ASP A 129 6.72 -18.64 0.92
N LEU A 130 6.03 -19.59 0.28
CA LEU A 130 5.23 -19.32 -0.93
C LEU A 130 4.08 -18.35 -0.67
N ALA A 131 3.38 -18.48 0.46
CA ALA A 131 2.32 -17.56 0.84
C ALA A 131 2.87 -16.14 1.04
N HIS A 132 4.02 -15.96 1.71
CA HIS A 132 4.65 -14.64 1.87
C HIS A 132 5.18 -14.08 0.54
N ALA A 133 5.69 -14.92 -0.35
CA ALA A 133 6.07 -14.49 -1.70
C ALA A 133 4.86 -13.95 -2.47
N ALA A 134 3.73 -14.65 -2.43
CA ALA A 134 2.48 -14.18 -3.06
C ALA A 134 1.95 -12.89 -2.42
N MET A 135 2.05 -12.77 -1.10
CA MET A 135 1.68 -11.56 -0.34
C MET A 135 2.50 -10.36 -0.79
N LEU A 136 3.83 -10.47 -0.76
CA LEU A 136 4.73 -9.39 -1.17
C LEU A 136 4.56 -9.05 -2.65
N PHE A 137 4.31 -10.05 -3.50
CA PHE A 137 4.06 -9.83 -4.92
C PHE A 137 2.75 -9.06 -5.15
N GLY A 138 1.68 -9.43 -4.45
CA GLY A 138 0.41 -8.71 -4.55
C GLY A 138 0.50 -7.29 -4.02
N MET A 139 1.26 -7.06 -2.95
CA MET A 139 1.56 -5.70 -2.50
C MET A 139 2.35 -4.91 -3.52
N TRP A 140 3.42 -5.48 -4.06
CA TRP A 140 4.22 -4.84 -5.10
C TRP A 140 3.35 -4.49 -6.31
N TRP A 141 2.45 -5.37 -6.70
CA TRP A 141 1.54 -5.14 -7.82
C TRP A 141 0.67 -3.90 -7.58
N MET A 142 0.19 -3.69 -6.35
CA MET A 142 -0.56 -2.48 -6.01
C MET A 142 0.29 -1.21 -6.14
N PHE A 143 1.59 -1.28 -5.87
CA PHE A 143 2.49 -0.14 -6.10
C PHE A 143 2.83 0.09 -7.59
N ALA A 144 2.96 -0.99 -8.37
CA ALA A 144 3.46 -0.92 -9.74
C ALA A 144 2.37 -0.66 -10.78
N ALA A 145 1.20 -1.29 -10.61
CA ALA A 145 0.09 -1.23 -11.56
C ALA A 145 -1.25 -1.55 -10.87
N PRO A 146 -1.81 -0.61 -10.08
CA PRO A 146 -3.09 -0.82 -9.42
C PRO A 146 -4.19 -0.96 -10.49
N VAL A 147 -4.68 -2.20 -10.68
CA VAL A 147 -5.73 -2.58 -11.64
C VAL A 147 -5.34 -2.39 -13.11
N SER A 148 -4.67 -3.42 -13.64
CA SER A 148 -4.29 -3.49 -15.06
C SER A 148 -5.05 -4.54 -15.85
N HIS A 149 -5.64 -5.56 -15.21
CA HIS A 149 -6.36 -6.64 -15.92
C HIS A 149 -7.39 -7.38 -15.03
N PRO A 150 -8.64 -7.59 -15.48
CA PRO A 150 -9.69 -8.24 -14.67
C PRO A 150 -9.31 -9.61 -14.10
N ALA A 151 -8.62 -10.44 -14.89
CA ALA A 151 -8.18 -11.76 -14.43
C ALA A 151 -7.12 -11.68 -13.32
N ILE A 152 -6.21 -10.70 -13.39
CA ILE A 152 -5.18 -10.49 -12.36
C ILE A 152 -5.83 -9.97 -11.08
N THR A 153 -6.77 -9.02 -11.21
CA THR A 153 -7.58 -8.51 -10.09
C THR A 153 -8.34 -9.64 -9.41
N ALA A 154 -9.02 -10.50 -10.16
CA ALA A 154 -9.77 -11.64 -9.60
C ALA A 154 -8.84 -12.64 -8.88
N MET A 155 -7.67 -12.93 -9.44
CA MET A 155 -6.67 -13.81 -8.84
C MET A 155 -6.17 -13.26 -7.50
N PHE A 156 -5.81 -11.98 -7.44
CA PHE A 156 -5.37 -11.35 -6.19
C PHE A 156 -6.51 -11.26 -5.17
N ALA A 157 -7.72 -10.87 -5.57
CA ALA A 157 -8.87 -10.82 -4.68
C ALA A 157 -9.16 -12.20 -4.06
N ALA A 158 -9.07 -13.28 -4.84
CA ALA A 158 -9.21 -14.64 -4.36
C ALA A 158 -8.10 -15.02 -3.36
N TYR A 159 -6.84 -14.68 -3.69
CA TYR A 159 -5.70 -14.91 -2.80
C TYR A 159 -5.87 -14.19 -1.46
N TRP A 160 -6.20 -12.90 -1.46
CA TRP A 160 -6.39 -12.12 -0.25
C TRP A 160 -7.57 -12.62 0.59
N THR A 161 -8.66 -13.02 -0.06
CA THR A 161 -9.83 -13.60 0.62
C THR A 161 -9.47 -14.91 1.33
N TRP A 162 -8.74 -15.79 0.64
CA TRP A 162 -8.25 -17.03 1.22
C TRP A 162 -7.28 -16.78 2.39
N PHE A 163 -6.32 -15.88 2.21
CA PHE A 163 -5.33 -15.52 3.22
C PHE A 163 -6.00 -14.93 4.47
N GLY A 164 -6.95 -14.01 4.28
CA GLY A 164 -7.75 -13.43 5.35
C GLY A 164 -8.60 -14.49 6.06
N SER A 165 -9.24 -15.40 5.32
CA SER A 165 -10.01 -16.49 5.93
C SER A 165 -9.15 -17.40 6.80
N TYR A 166 -7.94 -17.75 6.34
CA TYR A 166 -6.97 -18.54 7.10
C TYR A 166 -6.63 -17.85 8.43
N TYR A 167 -6.32 -16.54 8.40
CA TYR A 167 -6.00 -15.80 9.63
C TYR A 167 -7.21 -15.49 10.50
N GLY A 168 -8.43 -15.42 9.94
CA GLY A 168 -9.66 -15.30 10.73
C GLY A 168 -9.88 -16.53 11.61
N VAL A 169 -9.62 -17.73 11.09
CA VAL A 169 -9.67 -18.97 11.88
C VAL A 169 -8.60 -18.98 12.97
N ARG A 170 -7.39 -18.48 12.67
CA ARG A 170 -6.31 -18.40 13.67
C ARG A 170 -6.59 -17.39 14.78
N LEU A 171 -7.10 -16.21 14.43
CA LEU A 171 -7.51 -15.17 15.37
C LEU A 171 -8.59 -15.70 16.32
N TRP A 172 -9.54 -16.48 15.80
CA TRP A 172 -10.52 -17.19 16.62
C TRP A 172 -9.87 -18.18 17.60
N GLY A 173 -8.82 -18.87 17.17
CA GLY A 173 -7.99 -19.73 18.02
C GLY A 173 -7.27 -18.95 19.13
N ASP A 174 -6.72 -17.77 18.81
CA ASP A 174 -6.05 -16.90 19.78
C ASP A 174 -7.01 -16.42 20.88
N PHE A 175 -8.29 -16.15 20.57
CA PHE A 175 -9.28 -15.83 21.60
C PHE A 175 -9.49 -16.96 22.61
N LYS A 176 -9.27 -18.22 22.22
CA LYS A 176 -9.39 -19.37 23.13
C LYS A 176 -8.14 -19.60 23.97
N LYS A 177 -6.97 -19.21 23.48
CA LYS A 177 -5.67 -19.34 24.18
C LYS A 177 -4.87 -18.06 23.96
N PRO A 178 -5.22 -16.97 24.67
CA PRO A 178 -4.70 -15.65 24.37
C PRO A 178 -3.20 -15.59 24.61
N HIS A 179 -2.45 -15.39 23.54
CA HIS A 179 -1.05 -15.02 23.61
C HIS A 179 -0.83 -13.77 22.76
N TRP A 180 -0.47 -12.65 23.39
CA TRP A 180 -0.43 -11.35 22.72
C TRP A 180 0.51 -11.31 21.50
N LEU A 181 1.62 -12.07 21.53
CA LEU A 181 2.54 -12.19 20.39
C LEU A 181 1.93 -12.92 19.17
N THR A 182 1.10 -13.94 19.39
CA THR A 182 0.42 -14.65 18.29
C THR A 182 -0.75 -13.83 17.78
N PHE A 183 -1.54 -13.30 18.70
CA PHE A 183 -2.66 -12.40 18.40
C PHE A 183 -2.24 -11.20 17.58
N GLY A 184 -1.17 -10.51 17.98
CA GLY A 184 -0.66 -9.32 17.26
C GLY A 184 -0.23 -9.64 15.83
N GLN A 185 0.34 -10.82 15.59
CA GLN A 185 0.67 -11.30 14.26
C GLN A 185 -0.59 -11.66 13.45
N ASP A 186 -1.50 -12.42 14.04
CA ASP A 186 -2.65 -12.97 13.33
C ASP A 186 -3.67 -11.87 12.99
N ILE A 187 -3.85 -10.87 13.87
CA ILE A 187 -4.70 -9.70 13.59
C ILE A 187 -4.10 -8.77 12.53
N ALA A 188 -2.77 -8.60 12.50
CA ALA A 188 -2.10 -7.78 11.49
C ALA A 188 -2.29 -8.38 10.09
N HIS A 189 -2.11 -9.69 9.94
CA HIS A 189 -2.34 -10.39 8.68
C HIS A 189 -3.80 -10.38 8.25
N PHE A 190 -4.73 -10.64 9.19
CA PHE A 190 -6.15 -10.59 8.89
C PHE A 190 -6.56 -9.20 8.39
N THR A 191 -6.17 -8.15 9.10
CA THR A 191 -6.47 -6.76 8.74
C THR A 191 -5.82 -6.39 7.41
N MET A 192 -4.57 -6.78 7.20
CA MET A 192 -3.88 -6.60 5.92
C MET A 192 -4.65 -7.27 4.78
N ALA A 193 -5.08 -8.52 4.94
CA ALA A 193 -5.83 -9.24 3.93
C ALA A 193 -7.12 -8.53 3.53
N VAL A 194 -7.88 -8.05 4.53
CA VAL A 194 -9.12 -7.30 4.31
C VAL A 194 -8.84 -6.02 3.54
N VAL A 195 -7.85 -5.23 3.98
CA VAL A 195 -7.48 -3.99 3.29
C VAL A 195 -6.98 -4.26 1.87
N MET A 196 -6.18 -5.30 1.66
CA MET A 196 -5.69 -5.66 0.34
C MET A 196 -6.80 -6.14 -0.60
N VAL A 197 -7.82 -6.86 -0.12
CA VAL A 197 -9.04 -7.16 -0.91
C VAL A 197 -9.71 -5.85 -1.33
N LEU A 198 -9.91 -4.92 -0.38
CA LEU A 198 -10.60 -3.65 -0.64
C LEU A 198 -9.83 -2.78 -1.63
N MET A 199 -8.51 -2.68 -1.48
CA MET A 199 -7.63 -2.00 -2.43
C MET A 199 -7.63 -2.65 -3.82
N THR A 200 -7.72 -3.98 -3.88
CA THR A 200 -7.76 -4.71 -5.16
C THR A 200 -9.07 -4.46 -5.91
N LEU A 201 -10.21 -4.47 -5.21
CA LEU A 201 -11.55 -4.33 -5.82
C LEU A 201 -11.98 -2.87 -6.02
N TRP A 202 -11.54 -1.97 -5.15
CA TRP A 202 -11.89 -0.53 -5.15
C TRP A 202 -10.65 0.35 -4.94
N PRO A 203 -9.62 0.28 -5.81
CA PRO A 203 -8.39 1.06 -5.65
C PRO A 203 -8.68 2.57 -5.58
N ALA A 204 -9.70 3.06 -6.28
CA ALA A 204 -10.06 4.47 -6.28
C ALA A 204 -10.47 5.02 -4.91
N THR A 205 -11.03 4.16 -4.06
CA THR A 205 -11.45 4.54 -2.71
C THR A 205 -10.32 4.37 -1.70
N PHE A 206 -9.53 3.30 -1.84
CA PHE A 206 -8.55 2.90 -0.81
C PHE A 206 -7.10 3.27 -1.14
N MET A 207 -6.82 3.77 -2.35
CA MET A 207 -5.49 4.21 -2.81
C MET A 207 -5.52 5.55 -3.57
N PRO A 208 -6.14 6.61 -3.01
CA PRO A 208 -6.32 7.88 -3.72
C PRO A 208 -4.98 8.54 -4.10
N GLY A 209 -3.91 8.34 -3.32
CA GLY A 209 -2.59 8.90 -3.58
C GLY A 209 -1.87 8.37 -4.83
N MET A 210 -2.29 7.22 -5.38
CA MET A 210 -1.68 6.64 -6.58
C MET A 210 -2.35 7.08 -7.88
N GLN A 211 -3.56 7.63 -7.83
CA GLN A 211 -4.32 8.06 -9.00
C GLN A 211 -3.72 9.29 -9.70
N GLY A 212 -2.88 10.07 -9.01
CA GLY A 212 -2.18 11.22 -9.58
C GLY A 212 -1.01 10.85 -10.50
N MET A 213 -0.57 9.58 -10.53
CA MET A 213 0.57 9.14 -11.34
C MET A 213 0.19 8.66 -12.75
N ASP A 214 -1.04 8.19 -12.97
CA ASP A 214 -1.48 7.63 -14.26
C ASP A 214 -2.09 8.67 -15.22
N GLY A 215 -2.28 9.93 -14.77
CA GLY A 215 -2.96 10.98 -15.53
C GLY A 215 -2.08 11.84 -16.44
N SER A 216 -0.75 11.81 -16.30
CA SER A 216 0.17 12.57 -17.15
C SER A 216 0.94 11.61 -18.05
N GLY A 217 0.44 11.40 -19.27
CA GLY A 217 1.20 10.81 -20.39
C GLY A 217 2.39 11.67 -20.84
N ASP A 218 2.95 12.47 -19.94
CA ASP A 218 4.03 13.41 -20.17
C ASP A 218 5.25 12.97 -19.35
N MET A 219 6.06 12.08 -19.93
CA MET A 219 7.33 11.62 -19.33
C MET A 219 8.39 12.73 -19.27
N SER A 220 8.08 13.99 -19.64
CA SER A 220 9.01 15.12 -19.57
C SER A 220 9.16 15.73 -18.17
N GLY A 221 8.31 15.34 -17.20
CA GLY A 221 8.21 15.97 -15.88
C GLY A 221 9.00 15.35 -14.72
N MET A 222 9.87 14.35 -14.92
CA MET A 222 10.57 13.66 -13.81
C MET A 222 11.58 14.50 -13.02
N ASN A 223 11.77 15.79 -13.35
CA ASN A 223 12.62 16.72 -12.58
C ASN A 223 11.86 17.60 -11.56
N GLY A 224 10.55 17.39 -11.35
CA GLY A 224 9.72 18.31 -10.56
C GLY A 224 9.36 17.90 -9.12
N MET A 225 9.79 16.74 -8.61
CA MET A 225 9.40 16.29 -7.25
C MET A 225 10.29 16.89 -6.15
N THR A 226 10.25 18.21 -6.02
CA THR A 226 10.69 18.95 -4.83
C THR A 226 9.67 20.05 -4.55
N GLY A 227 8.46 19.70 -4.13
CA GLY A 227 7.53 20.76 -3.73
C GLY A 227 6.06 20.38 -3.59
N VAL A 228 5.75 19.47 -2.67
CA VAL A 228 4.46 19.58 -1.95
C VAL A 228 4.80 19.76 -0.48
N ILE A 229 5.37 20.93 -0.18
CA ILE A 229 5.45 21.46 1.17
C ILE A 229 4.08 22.09 1.44
N CYS A 230 3.44 21.63 2.50
CA CYS A 230 2.25 22.21 3.09
C CYS A 230 2.38 23.74 3.14
N SER A 231 1.53 24.47 2.40
CA SER A 231 1.38 25.89 2.60
C SER A 231 0.53 26.08 3.87
N PRO A 232 1.03 26.69 4.95
CA PRO A 232 0.19 27.06 6.06
C PRO A 232 -0.58 28.33 5.67
N THR A 233 -1.89 28.22 5.62
CA THR A 233 -2.78 29.39 5.71
C THR A 233 -2.57 30.08 7.06
N ASN A 234 -2.12 31.34 7.02
CA ASN A 234 -2.72 32.52 7.68
C ASN A 234 -1.68 33.54 8.18
N GLY A 235 -1.89 34.82 7.85
CA GLY A 235 -1.32 35.94 8.60
C GLY A 235 -1.26 37.28 7.86
N ASN A 236 -2.39 38.02 7.92
CA ASN A 236 -2.64 39.43 7.54
C ASN A 236 -2.91 39.77 6.07
#